data_AF-A0A318I2M6-F1
#
_entry.id   AF-A0A318I2M6-F1
#
_cell.length_a   1.000
_cell.length_b   1.000
_cell.length_c   1.000
_cell.angle_alpha   90.00
_cell.angle_beta   90.00
_cell.angle_gamma   90.00
#
_symmetry.space_group_name_H-M   'P 1'
#
loop_
_entity.id
_entity.type
_entity.pdbx_description
1 polymer ?
#
loop_
_entity_poly.entity_id
_entity_poly.type
_entity_poly.pdbx_seq_one_letter_code
_entity_poly.pdbx_strand_id
1 'polypeptide(L)'
;MVTKADINMRFVKAIESLLQDKGLTKTGVAQSLGIKPAKFSEILNFRMNVGTETIALLCDLYSFNPTWILLGEGSMLTAGNIKGRSKSAIAVPKLPDFPLDSNGVCEMFLTLMQDKDLRANELAEEIGQLKAQVRQLTIEKERLAANAQSSSTANVG
;
A
#
# COMPACT_ATOMS: atom_id res chain seq x y z
N MET A 1 28.42 8.93 -0.12
CA MET A 1 28.92 7.65 -0.70
C MET A 1 28.66 6.57 0.33
N VAL A 2 27.99 5.47 -0.04
CA VAL A 2 27.72 4.38 0.90
C VAL A 2 28.98 3.53 1.09
N THR A 3 29.37 3.27 2.33
CA THR A 3 30.55 2.46 2.67
C THR A 3 30.17 1.04 3.09
N LYS A 4 31.14 0.12 3.07
CA LYS A 4 30.95 -1.25 3.61
C LYS A 4 30.57 -1.23 5.10
N ALA A 5 31.07 -0.24 5.86
CA ALA A 5 30.73 -0.08 7.27
C ALA A 5 29.25 0.29 7.47
N ASP A 6 28.68 1.13 6.60
CA ASP A 6 27.26 1.50 6.65
C ASP A 6 26.34 0.28 6.41
N ILE A 7 26.72 -0.56 5.44
CA ILE A 7 26.01 -1.82 5.16
C ILE A 7 26.09 -2.75 6.38
N ASN A 8 27.28 -2.87 6.98
CA ASN A 8 27.46 -3.70 8.17
C ASN A 8 26.62 -3.19 9.34
N MET A 9 26.59 -1.88 9.57
CA MET A 9 25.75 -1.26 10.60
C MET A 9 24.27 -1.55 10.42
N ARG A 10 23.76 -1.46 9.18
CA ARG A 10 22.35 -1.80 8.89
C ARG A 10 22.06 -3.28 9.03
N PHE A 11 23.03 -4.14 8.67
CA PHE A 11 22.94 -5.57 8.93
C PHE A 11 22.85 -5.88 10.42
N VAL A 12 23.73 -5.31 11.25
CA VAL A 12 23.69 -5.49 12.72
C VAL A 12 22.34 -5.02 13.27
N LYS A 13 21.86 -3.85 12.84
CA LYS A 13 20.54 -3.33 13.22
C LYS A 13 19.39 -4.25 12.82
N ALA A 14 19.47 -4.89 11.66
CA ALA A 14 18.48 -5.89 11.23
C ALA A 14 18.50 -7.14 12.13
N ILE A 15 19.69 -7.62 12.51
CA ILE A 15 19.81 -8.75 13.45
C ILE A 15 19.27 -8.38 14.83
N GLU A 16 19.58 -7.19 15.36
CA GLU A 16 19.05 -6.73 16.65
C GLU A 16 17.51 -6.67 16.62
N SER A 17 16.94 -6.19 15.52
CA SER A 17 15.49 -6.23 15.28
C SER A 17 14.92 -7.65 15.33
N LEU A 18 15.63 -8.65 14.79
CA LEU A 18 15.20 -10.05 14.89
C LEU A 18 15.26 -10.57 16.32
N LEU A 19 16.29 -10.20 17.08
CA LEU A 19 16.47 -10.69 18.45
C LEU A 19 15.51 -10.05 19.47
N GLN A 20 14.76 -9.01 19.07
CA GLN A 20 13.62 -8.53 19.85
C GLN A 20 12.44 -9.51 19.82
N ASP A 21 12.37 -10.39 18.81
CA ASP A 21 11.43 -11.49 18.78
C ASP A 21 11.86 -12.57 19.78
N LYS A 22 11.10 -12.71 20.88
CA LYS A 22 11.39 -13.68 21.95
C LYS A 22 11.45 -15.14 21.49
N GLY A 23 10.93 -15.46 20.31
CA GLY A 23 11.01 -16.81 19.74
C GLY A 23 12.27 -17.07 18.91
N LEU A 24 13.09 -16.06 18.64
CA LEU A 24 14.34 -16.20 17.89
C LEU A 24 15.56 -16.14 18.82
N THR A 25 16.53 -17.01 18.56
CA THR A 25 17.80 -17.05 19.29
C THR A 25 18.94 -16.63 18.38
N LYS A 26 19.99 -16.04 18.98
CA LYS A 26 21.20 -15.64 18.25
C LYS A 26 21.82 -16.81 17.48
N THR A 27 21.81 -18.01 18.06
CA THR A 27 22.30 -19.24 17.43
C THR A 27 21.40 -19.70 16.29
N GLY A 28 20.08 -19.67 16.46
CA GLY A 28 19.12 -20.04 15.41
C GLY A 28 19.21 -19.13 14.19
N VAL A 29 19.34 -17.81 14.40
CA VAL A 29 19.54 -16.85 13.30
C VAL A 29 20.90 -17.04 12.63
N ALA A 30 21.96 -17.33 13.38
CA ALA A 30 23.26 -17.62 12.77
C ALA A 30 23.20 -18.87 11.87
N GLN A 31 22.52 -19.92 12.34
CA GLN A 31 22.35 -21.18 11.62
C GLN A 31 21.52 -21.01 10.35
N SER A 32 20.40 -20.28 10.41
CA SER A 32 19.56 -20.01 9.22
C SER A 32 20.29 -19.20 8.16
N LEU A 33 21.19 -18.30 8.57
CA LEU A 33 22.04 -17.51 7.67
C LEU A 33 23.30 -18.25 7.22
N GLY A 34 23.51 -19.51 7.64
CA GLY A 34 24.69 -20.32 7.29
C GLY A 34 26.00 -19.82 7.88
N ILE A 35 25.96 -19.05 8.97
CA ILE A 35 27.13 -18.42 9.59
C ILE A 35 27.55 -19.20 10.83
N LYS A 36 28.84 -19.53 10.92
CA LYS A 36 29.42 -20.09 12.16
C LYS A 36 29.28 -19.08 13.31
N PRO A 37 28.93 -19.51 14.55
CA PRO A 37 28.70 -18.60 15.68
C PRO A 37 29.85 -17.63 15.99
N ALA A 38 31.11 -18.08 15.81
CA ALA A 38 32.29 -17.22 15.98
C ALA A 38 32.31 -16.08 14.96
N LYS A 39 32.14 -16.39 13.67
CA LYS A 39 32.07 -15.40 12.59
C LYS A 39 30.89 -14.44 12.79
N PHE A 40 29.74 -14.96 13.22
CA PHE A 40 28.57 -14.14 13.50
C PHE A 40 28.81 -13.15 14.64
N SER A 41 29.50 -13.57 15.70
CA SER A 41 29.84 -12.68 16.81
C SER A 41 30.84 -11.60 16.41
N GLU A 42 31.83 -11.92 15.58
CA GLU A 42 32.77 -10.93 15.04
C GLU A 42 32.08 -9.88 14.17
N ILE A 43 31.08 -10.29 13.36
CA ILE A 43 30.27 -9.36 12.55
C ILE A 43 29.46 -8.41 13.44
N LEU A 44 28.79 -8.95 14.46
CA LEU A 44 27.97 -8.16 15.40
C LEU A 44 28.80 -7.19 16.26
N ASN A 45 30.07 -7.53 16.50
CA ASN A 45 31.02 -6.66 17.21
C ASN A 45 31.78 -5.71 16.27
N PHE A 46 31.37 -5.58 15.01
CA PHE A 46 32.01 -4.71 14.01
C PHE A 46 33.48 -5.03 13.70
N ARG A 47 33.94 -6.24 14.05
CA ARG A 47 35.31 -6.72 13.77
C ARG A 47 35.42 -7.36 12.39
N MET A 48 34.29 -7.70 11.76
CA MET A 48 34.21 -8.26 10.42
C MET A 48 33.01 -7.68 9.67
N ASN A 49 33.16 -7.46 8.36
CA ASN A 49 32.04 -7.09 7.50
C ASN A 49 31.22 -8.31 7.09
N VAL A 50 29.90 -8.14 7.03
CA VAL A 50 28.99 -9.15 6.48
C VAL A 50 29.24 -9.39 4.98
N GLY A 51 29.07 -10.64 4.53
CA GLY A 51 29.13 -11.01 3.12
C GLY A 51 27.81 -10.76 2.39
N THR A 52 27.87 -10.53 1.08
CA THR A 52 26.68 -10.31 0.24
C THR A 52 25.73 -11.51 0.22
N GLU A 53 26.26 -12.74 0.22
CA GLU A 53 25.47 -13.97 0.31
C GLU A 53 24.61 -14.02 1.59
N THR A 54 25.20 -13.63 2.72
CA THR A 54 24.50 -13.55 4.00
C THR A 54 23.39 -12.50 3.99
N ILE A 55 23.63 -11.34 3.36
CA ILE A 55 22.61 -10.31 3.18
C ILE A 55 21.46 -10.86 2.33
N ALA A 56 21.75 -11.57 1.25
CA ALA A 56 20.72 -12.17 0.39
C ALA A 56 19.84 -13.16 1.17
N LEU A 57 20.44 -14.04 1.99
CA LEU A 57 19.70 -14.95 2.87
C LEU A 57 18.86 -14.20 3.92
N LEU A 58 19.39 -13.11 4.48
CA LEU A 58 18.64 -12.28 5.43
C LEU A 58 17.39 -11.68 4.78
N CYS A 59 17.50 -11.18 3.56
CA CYS A 59 16.37 -10.63 2.82
C CYS A 59 15.33 -11.71 2.49
N ASP A 60 15.76 -12.88 2.02
CA ASP A 60 14.85 -13.94 1.61
C ASP A 60 14.11 -14.60 2.79
N LEU A 61 14.82 -14.90 3.88
CA LEU A 61 14.28 -15.64 5.02
C LEU A 61 13.50 -14.76 6.01
N TYR A 62 13.84 -13.48 6.10
CA TYR A 62 13.33 -12.60 7.15
C TYR A 62 12.62 -11.33 6.64
N SER A 63 12.38 -11.23 5.32
CA SER A 63 11.67 -10.13 4.66
C SER A 63 12.31 -8.75 4.88
N PHE A 64 13.64 -8.69 4.99
CA PHE A 64 14.36 -7.41 4.98
C PHE A 64 14.46 -6.83 3.58
N ASN A 65 14.37 -5.51 3.49
CA ASN A 65 14.48 -4.78 2.23
C ASN A 65 15.95 -4.67 1.78
N PRO A 66 16.33 -5.22 0.61
CA PRO A 66 17.70 -5.12 0.09
C PRO A 66 18.16 -3.68 -0.13
N THR A 67 17.27 -2.82 -0.62
CA THR A 67 17.56 -1.39 -0.87
C THR A 67 17.86 -0.67 0.44
N TRP A 68 17.13 -1.00 1.51
CA TRP A 68 17.41 -0.44 2.83
C TRP A 68 18.75 -0.93 3.37
N ILE A 69 19.06 -2.23 3.29
CA ILE A 69 20.35 -2.75 3.77
C ILE A 69 21.53 -2.16 2.97
N LEU A 70 21.43 -2.14 1.65
CA LEU A 70 22.54 -1.77 0.78
C LEU A 70 22.71 -0.26 0.67
N LEU A 71 21.62 0.49 0.55
CA LEU A 71 21.65 1.94 0.25
C LEU A 71 21.20 2.81 1.42
N GLY A 72 20.48 2.25 2.40
CA GLY A 72 19.89 3.02 3.50
C GLY A 72 18.57 3.69 3.14
N GLU A 73 17.97 3.33 2.00
CA GLU A 73 16.75 3.95 1.47
C GLU A 73 15.50 3.11 1.74
N GLY A 74 14.38 3.78 2.00
CA GLY A 74 13.09 3.14 2.22
C GLY A 74 12.92 2.48 3.59
N SER A 75 11.91 1.62 3.70
CA SER A 75 11.60 0.88 4.93
C SER A 75 12.53 -0.31 5.14
N MET A 76 12.84 -0.62 6.40
CA MET A 76 13.68 -1.75 6.79
C MET A 76 13.14 -3.11 6.31
N LEU A 77 11.81 -3.27 6.32
CA LEU A 77 11.13 -4.49 5.90
C LEU A 77 10.40 -4.26 4.58
N THR A 78 10.30 -5.31 3.77
CA THR A 78 9.43 -5.34 2.59
C THR A 78 7.98 -5.39 3.03
N ALA A 79 7.11 -4.60 2.39
CA ALA A 79 5.68 -4.62 2.70
C ALA A 79 5.05 -6.02 2.47
N GLY A 80 4.07 -6.37 3.28
CA GLY A 80 3.39 -7.66 3.23
C GLY A 80 3.76 -8.59 4.37
N ASN A 81 3.53 -9.90 4.18
CA ASN A 81 3.72 -10.89 5.23
C ASN A 81 5.22 -11.06 5.56
N ILE A 82 5.56 -10.90 6.84
CA ILE A 82 6.94 -10.97 7.31
C ILE A 82 7.30 -12.43 7.58
N LYS A 83 8.35 -12.91 6.90
CA LYS A 83 8.87 -14.27 7.06
C LYS A 83 9.78 -14.38 8.29
N GLY A 84 9.96 -15.61 8.77
CA GLY A 84 10.98 -15.94 9.77
C GLY A 84 10.76 -15.32 11.16
N ARG A 85 9.54 -14.88 11.50
CA ARG A 85 9.14 -14.43 12.84
C ARG A 85 8.44 -15.54 13.60
N SER A 86 8.49 -15.49 14.93
CA SER A 86 7.79 -16.46 15.78
C SER A 86 6.27 -16.31 15.73
N LYS A 87 5.79 -15.10 15.42
CA LYS A 87 4.37 -14.78 15.23
C LYS A 87 4.17 -14.21 13.84
N SER A 88 3.04 -14.56 13.22
CA SER A 88 2.61 -13.93 11.96
C SER A 88 2.50 -12.42 12.14
N ALA A 89 3.17 -11.67 11.26
CA ALA A 89 3.19 -10.22 11.29
C ALA A 89 3.20 -9.70 9.84
N ILE A 90 2.61 -8.52 9.63
CA ILE A 90 2.54 -7.86 8.32
C ILE A 90 3.26 -6.52 8.44
N ALA A 91 4.21 -6.28 7.54
CA ALA A 91 4.83 -4.98 7.37
C ALA A 91 3.89 -4.12 6.51
N VAL A 92 3.29 -3.11 7.13
CA VAL A 92 2.52 -2.10 6.42
C VAL A 92 3.45 -0.95 6.01
N PRO A 93 3.28 -0.38 4.81
CA PRO A 93 3.96 0.86 4.44
C PRO A 93 3.70 1.91 5.52
N LYS A 94 4.70 2.77 5.79
CA LYS A 94 4.47 3.94 6.64
C LYS A 94 3.36 4.74 5.97
N LEU A 95 2.21 4.82 6.63
CA LEU A 95 1.13 5.70 6.19
C LEU A 95 1.70 7.13 6.10
N PRO A 96 1.19 7.97 5.20
CA PRO A 96 1.52 9.39 5.21
C PRO A 96 1.35 9.92 6.63
N ASP A 97 2.20 10.88 7.03
CA ASP A 97 2.10 11.47 8.36
C ASP A 97 0.68 12.05 8.51
N PHE A 98 -0.16 11.31 9.23
CA PHE A 98 -1.47 11.81 9.58
C PHE A 98 -1.25 13.02 10.46
N PRO A 99 -1.96 14.13 10.24
CA PRO A 99 -1.97 15.19 11.22
C PRO A 99 -2.41 14.59 12.55
N LEU A 100 -1.47 14.51 13.50
CA LEU A 100 -1.68 13.95 14.84
C LEU A 100 -2.30 14.98 15.78
N ASP A 101 -2.50 16.21 15.31
CA ASP A 101 -3.23 17.24 16.04
C ASP A 101 -4.71 17.26 15.64
N SER A 102 -5.55 17.73 16.56
CA SER A 102 -7.00 17.83 16.33
C SER A 102 -7.33 18.72 15.14
N ASN A 103 -6.48 19.70 14.84
CA ASN A 103 -6.73 20.67 13.78
C ASN A 103 -6.55 20.05 12.40
N GLY A 104 -5.46 19.33 12.15
CA GLY A 104 -5.25 18.73 10.84
C GLY A 104 -6.17 17.53 10.58
N VAL A 105 -6.61 16.80 11.62
CA VAL A 105 -7.69 15.81 11.45
C VAL A 105 -8.99 16.50 11.04
N CYS A 106 -9.35 17.63 11.67
CA CYS A 106 -10.52 18.41 11.30
C CYS A 106 -10.42 18.95 9.86
N GLU A 107 -9.29 19.54 9.46
CA GLU A 107 -9.07 20.05 8.10
C GLU A 107 -9.20 18.94 7.04
N MET A 108 -8.61 17.77 7.31
CA MET A 108 -8.73 16.62 6.42
C MET A 108 -10.18 16.16 6.29
N PHE A 109 -10.93 16.11 7.40
CA PHE A 109 -12.33 15.72 7.39
C PHE A 109 -13.22 16.75 6.68
N LEU A 110 -12.97 18.05 6.90
CA LEU A 110 -13.67 19.15 6.22
C LEU A 110 -13.43 19.11 4.71
N THR A 111 -12.18 18.91 4.28
CA THR A 111 -11.84 18.78 2.86
C THR A 111 -12.56 17.59 2.22
N LEU A 112 -12.59 16.43 2.90
CA LEU A 112 -13.29 15.24 2.42
C LEU A 112 -14.81 15.44 2.33
N MET A 113 -15.40 16.14 3.30
CA MET A 113 -16.83 16.46 3.25
C MET A 113 -17.15 17.41 2.10
N GLN A 114 -16.35 18.45 1.90
CA GLN A 114 -16.51 19.38 0.78
C GLN A 114 -16.41 18.69 -0.59
N ASP A 115 -15.41 17.80 -0.78
CA ASP A 115 -15.28 17.02 -2.01
C ASP A 115 -16.50 16.11 -2.24
N LYS A 116 -17.02 15.50 -1.18
CA LYS A 116 -18.23 14.67 -1.27
C LYS A 116 -19.48 15.48 -1.59
N ASP A 117 -19.65 16.65 -0.96
CA ASP A 117 -20.79 17.54 -1.23
C ASP A 117 -20.76 18.05 -2.68
N LEU A 118 -19.57 18.38 -3.21
CA LEU A 118 -19.41 18.78 -4.60
C LEU A 118 -19.86 17.66 -5.56
N ARG A 119 -19.34 16.45 -5.37
CA ARG A 119 -19.72 15.29 -6.20
C ARG A 119 -21.21 14.96 -6.08
N ALA A 120 -21.80 15.10 -4.90
CA ALA A 120 -23.23 14.87 -4.70
C ALA A 120 -24.07 15.86 -5.52
N ASN A 121 -23.64 17.13 -5.59
CA ASN A 121 -24.31 18.15 -6.39
C ASN A 121 -24.17 17.88 -7.90
N GLU A 122 -22.98 17.52 -8.37
CA GLU A 122 -22.74 17.15 -9.78
C GLU A 122 -23.63 15.99 -10.21
N LEU A 123 -23.70 14.93 -9.39
CA LEU A 123 -24.57 13.78 -9.66
C LEU A 123 -26.05 14.15 -9.64
N ALA A 124 -26.48 15.04 -8.73
CA ALA A 124 -27.86 15.50 -8.67
C ALA A 124 -28.25 16.27 -9.95
N GLU A 125 -27.34 17.08 -10.48
CA GLU A 125 -27.55 17.81 -11.74
C GLU A 125 -27.64 16.85 -12.93
N GLU A 126 -26.71 15.90 -13.05
CA GLU A 126 -26.71 14.91 -14.13
C GLU A 126 -28.00 14.07 -14.11
N ILE A 127 -28.43 13.61 -12.93
CA ILE A 127 -29.71 12.91 -12.75
C ILE A 127 -30.89 13.80 -13.18
N GLY A 128 -30.84 15.11 -12.87
CA GLY A 128 -31.85 16.08 -13.30
C GLY A 128 -31.94 16.18 -14.83
N GLN A 129 -30.80 16.35 -15.50
CA GLN A 129 -30.71 16.44 -16.95
C GLN A 129 -31.20 15.14 -17.63
N LEU A 130 -30.76 13.98 -17.14
CA LEU A 130 -31.20 12.67 -17.66
C LEU A 130 -32.70 12.46 -17.49
N LYS A 131 -33.26 12.81 -16.33
CA LYS A 131 -34.72 12.74 -16.08
C LYS A 131 -35.51 13.63 -17.04
N ALA A 132 -35.01 14.82 -17.35
CA ALA A 132 -35.65 15.73 -18.30
C ALA A 132 -35.62 15.17 -19.73
N GLN A 133 -34.47 14.64 -20.17
CA GLN A 133 -34.33 14.00 -21.48
C GLN A 133 -35.27 12.80 -21.63
N VAL A 134 -35.34 11.92 -20.63
CA VAL A 134 -36.25 10.75 -20.63
C VAL A 134 -37.71 11.20 -20.76
N ARG A 135 -38.11 12.27 -20.06
CA ARG A 135 -39.47 12.83 -20.18
C ARG A 135 -39.75 13.32 -21.60
N GLN A 136 -38.82 14.07 -22.20
CA GLN A 136 -38.98 14.59 -23.55
C GLN A 136 -39.09 13.47 -24.59
N LEU A 137 -38.20 12.47 -24.52
CA LEU A 137 -38.22 11.30 -25.39
C LEU A 137 -39.51 10.49 -25.25
N THR A 138 -40.05 10.39 -24.02
CA THR A 138 -41.32 9.70 -23.77
C THR A 138 -42.48 10.42 -24.46
N ILE A 139 -42.58 11.74 -24.30
CA ILE A 139 -43.61 12.57 -24.95
C ILE A 139 -43.50 12.49 -26.49
N GLU A 140 -42.29 12.59 -27.02
CA GLU A 140 -42.06 12.51 -28.47
C GLU A 140 -42.44 11.14 -29.03
N LYS A 141 -42.08 10.06 -28.32
CA LYS A 141 -42.46 8.70 -28.69
C LYS A 141 -43.98 8.50 -28.70
N GLU A 142 -44.70 9.01 -27.71
CA GLU A 142 -46.16 8.97 -27.66
C GLU A 142 -46.80 9.73 -28.83
N ARG A 143 -46.29 10.92 -29.14
CA ARG A 143 -46.75 11.72 -30.29
C ARG A 143 -46.52 11.00 -31.62
N LEU A 144 -45.34 10.41 -31.82
CA LEU A 144 -45.03 9.64 -33.04
C LEU A 144 -45.93 8.41 -33.15
N ALA A 145 -46.21 7.71 -32.05
CA ALA A 145 -47.14 6.59 -32.02
C ALA A 145 -48.56 7.00 -32.42
N ALA A 146 -49.06 8.14 -31.91
CA ALA A 146 -50.38 8.66 -32.27
C ALA A 146 -50.48 9.05 -33.77
N ASN A 147 -49.44 9.69 -34.32
CA ASN A 147 -49.40 10.06 -35.74
C ASN A 147 -49.35 8.85 -36.69
N ALA A 148 -48.67 7.77 -36.29
CA ALA A 148 -48.64 6.54 -37.08
C ALA A 148 -50.04 5.88 -37.17
N GLN A 149 -50.86 5.97 -36.12
CA GLN A 149 -52.21 5.41 -36.09
C GLN A 149 -53.23 6.22 -36.92
N SER A 150 -53.08 7.55 -36.98
CA SER A 150 -53.93 8.39 -37.85
C SER A 150 -53.59 8.26 -39.33
N SER A 151 -52.31 8.03 -39.67
CA SER A 151 -51.88 7.76 -41.04
C SER A 151 -52.48 6.47 -41.61
N SER A 152 -52.74 5.46 -40.78
CA SER A 152 -53.29 4.17 -41.24
C SER A 152 -54.79 4.19 -41.48
N THR A 153 -55.52 5.18 -40.93
CA THR A 153 -56.98 5.32 -41.08
C THR A 153 -57.38 6.33 -42.16
N ALA A 154 -56.42 7.10 -42.69
CA ALA A 154 -56.63 8.13 -43.71
C ALA A 154 -56.21 7.67 -45.12
N ASN A 155 -56.62 6.48 -45.58
CA ASN A 155 -56.65 6.14 -47.02
C ASN A 155 -57.52 4.91 -47.30
N VAL A 156 -58.84 5.10 -47.38
CA VAL A 156 -59.75 4.19 -48.10
C VAL A 156 -60.83 5.07 -48.75
N GLY A 157 -60.49 5.58 -49.92
CA GLY A 157 -61.41 6.20 -50.89
C GLY A 157 -61.36 5.43 -52.20
#